data_AF-A0A6G6SGT3-F1
#
_entry.id   AF-A0A6G6SGT3-F1
#
_cell.length_a   1.000
_cell.length_b   1.000
_cell.length_c   1.000
_cell.angle_alpha   90.00
_cell.angle_beta   90.00
_cell.angle_gamma   90.00
#
_symmetry.space_group_name_H-M   'P 1'
#
loop_
_entity.id
_entity.type
_entity.pdbx_description
1 polymer ?
#
loop_
_entity_poly.entity_id
_entity_poly.type
_entity_poly.pdbx_seq_one_letter_code
_entity_poly.pdbx_strand_id
1 'polypeptide(L)'
;MLTEKQLFELIKALQTSNISVMEIFYLCFALIVASLLMSYLVSTFHEKGKITAINANYETLRKQLSINTSTIKNIEKKISSELWISQQIWQKKYDLYETIYAQLFNIKKWVDNEFHIIELHMTPYWIANSYQPYFNEEQEKHFYKEIQQAHTALDEAIGAEDFQVKNNELQQKLSNAMTSLAEVLITRAILLNENITVILETLISSIGFDPSPTAYEQPDEYGERIKSAINTALQNIKNTAISDLQIKHPEP
;
A
#
# COMPACT_ATOMS: atom_id res chain seq x y z
N MET A 1 8.04 44.17 60.73
CA MET A 1 7.21 44.79 61.78
C MET A 1 8.07 44.94 63.03
N LEU A 2 8.38 46.17 63.46
CA LEU A 2 8.97 46.37 64.79
C LEU A 2 7.87 46.13 65.84
N THR A 3 8.20 45.44 66.92
CA THR A 3 7.27 45.20 68.05
C THR A 3 7.16 46.44 68.92
N GLU A 4 6.00 46.68 69.55
CA GLU A 4 5.73 47.87 70.39
C GLU A 4 6.81 48.13 71.45
N LYS A 5 7.37 47.07 72.05
CA LYS A 5 8.48 47.18 73.01
C LYS A 5 9.75 47.78 72.40
N GLN A 6 10.10 47.41 71.17
CA GLN A 6 11.28 47.96 70.50
C GLN A 6 11.08 49.42 70.11
N LEU A 7 9.86 49.81 69.74
CA LEU A 7 9.52 51.22 69.50
C LEU A 7 9.66 52.04 70.80
N PHE A 8 9.17 51.49 71.92
CA PHE A 8 9.19 52.17 73.21
C PHE A 8 10.61 52.35 73.78
N GLU A 9 11.48 51.35 73.64
CA GLU A 9 12.88 51.49 74.05
C GLU A 9 13.66 52.47 73.17
N LEU A 10 13.35 52.54 71.87
CA LEU A 10 13.99 53.48 70.94
C LEU A 10 13.58 54.93 71.24
N ILE A 11 12.31 55.16 71.60
CA ILE A 11 11.80 56.45 72.07
C ILE A 11 12.47 56.86 73.40
N LYS A 12 12.63 55.91 74.33
CA LYS A 12 13.28 56.17 75.63
C LYS A 12 14.78 56.49 75.47
N ALA A 13 15.47 55.79 74.57
CA ALA A 13 16.87 56.06 74.25
C ALA A 13 17.07 57.45 73.62
N LEU A 14 16.16 57.87 72.72
CA LEU A 14 16.14 59.21 72.13
C LEU A 14 15.90 60.31 73.18
N GLN A 15 15.06 60.08 74.18
CA GLN A 15 14.81 61.04 75.26
C GLN A 15 15.98 61.21 76.23
N THR A 16 16.78 60.17 76.45
CA THR A 16 17.95 60.22 77.35
C THR A 16 19.23 60.71 76.68
N SER A 17 19.25 60.78 75.35
CA SER A 17 20.39 61.32 74.61
C SER A 17 20.35 62.85 74.61
N ASN A 18 21.50 63.50 74.84
CA ASN A 18 21.64 64.96 74.94
C ASN A 18 21.62 65.61 73.53
N ILE A 19 20.62 65.26 72.72
CA ILE A 19 20.50 65.61 71.31
C ILE A 19 19.62 66.86 71.19
N SER A 20 20.13 67.89 70.52
CA SER A 20 19.40 69.15 70.35
C SER A 20 18.21 68.99 69.38
N VAL A 21 17.18 69.83 69.51
CA VAL A 21 16.00 69.81 68.61
C VAL A 21 16.40 69.93 67.13
N MET A 22 17.48 70.66 66.82
CA MET A 22 18.02 70.77 65.45
C MET A 22 18.65 69.46 64.97
N GLU A 23 19.32 68.71 65.85
CA GLU A 23 19.92 67.42 65.51
C GLU A 23 18.85 66.36 65.27
N ILE A 24 17.74 66.38 66.02
CA ILE A 24 16.56 65.53 65.76
C ILE A 24 15.95 65.88 64.40
N PHE A 25 15.82 67.17 64.07
CA PHE A 25 15.29 67.61 62.78
C PHE A 25 16.18 67.14 61.61
N TYR A 26 17.50 67.27 61.72
CA TYR A 26 18.45 66.76 60.73
C TYR A 26 18.42 65.23 60.60
N LEU A 27 18.26 64.48 61.70
CA LEU A 27 18.09 63.03 61.68
C LEU A 27 16.81 62.60 60.96
N CYS A 28 15.68 63.25 61.26
CA CYS A 28 14.41 63.00 60.58
C CYS A 28 14.50 63.32 59.08
N PHE A 29 15.15 64.44 58.73
CA PHE A 29 15.37 64.81 57.32
C PHE A 29 16.27 63.80 56.60
N ALA A 30 17.37 63.37 57.24
CA ALA A 30 18.27 62.36 56.71
C ALA A 30 17.58 61.00 56.49
N LEU A 31 16.68 60.59 57.40
CA LEU A 31 15.88 59.37 57.25
C LEU A 31 14.91 59.45 56.06
N ILE A 32 14.25 60.60 55.86
CA ILE A 32 13.35 60.81 54.72
C ILE A 32 14.14 60.73 53.40
N VAL A 33 15.27 61.44 53.32
CA VAL A 33 16.13 61.43 52.12
C VAL A 33 16.69 60.02 51.85
N ALA A 34 17.17 59.32 52.88
CA ALA A 34 17.66 57.95 52.76
C ALA A 34 16.55 56.98 52.30
N SER A 35 15.32 57.13 52.81
CA SER A 35 14.19 56.30 52.40
C SER A 35 13.78 56.51 50.94
N LEU A 36 13.81 57.75 50.45
CA LEU A 36 13.53 58.09 49.05
C LEU A 36 14.62 57.56 48.11
N LEU A 37 15.89 57.72 48.48
CA LEU A 37 17.02 57.19 47.72
C LEU A 37 16.99 55.66 47.66
N MET A 38 16.72 55.00 48.79
CA MET A 38 16.57 53.54 48.83
C MET A 38 15.38 53.06 48.00
N SER A 39 14.24 53.76 48.05
CA SER A 39 13.06 53.41 47.25
C SER A 39 13.32 53.56 45.74
N TYR A 40 14.02 54.62 45.32
CA TYR A 40 14.42 54.82 43.94
C TYR A 40 15.42 53.75 43.45
N LEU A 41 16.42 53.42 44.27
CA LEU A 41 17.37 52.35 43.97
C LEU A 41 16.66 51.00 43.86
N VAL A 42 15.81 50.64 44.82
CA VAL A 42 15.05 49.38 44.79
C VAL A 42 14.17 49.31 43.55
N SER A 43 13.48 50.40 43.18
CA SER A 43 12.65 50.45 41.97
C SER A 43 13.47 50.22 40.69
N THR A 44 14.58 50.93 40.55
CA THR A 44 15.45 50.82 39.36
C THR A 44 16.11 49.44 39.24
N PHE A 45 16.54 48.83 40.35
CA PHE A 45 17.04 47.45 40.34
C PHE A 45 15.94 46.44 40.00
N HIS A 46 14.73 46.65 40.51
CA HIS A 46 13.59 45.77 40.24
C HIS A 46 13.14 45.83 38.78
N GLU A 47 13.06 47.03 38.18
CA GLU A 47 12.77 47.19 36.75
C GLU A 47 13.86 46.60 35.87
N LYS A 48 15.15 46.86 36.17
CA LYS A 48 16.26 46.24 35.45
C LYS A 48 16.21 44.71 35.55
N GLY A 49 15.93 44.17 36.74
CA GLY A 49 15.75 42.74 36.96
C GLY A 49 14.60 42.15 36.16
N LYS A 50 13.45 42.84 36.09
CA LYS A 50 12.31 42.46 35.24
C LYS A 50 12.67 42.47 33.76
N ILE A 51 13.35 43.52 33.28
CA ILE A 51 13.77 43.62 31.88
C ILE A 51 14.75 42.50 31.52
N THR A 52 15.71 42.18 32.40
CA THR A 52 16.64 41.07 32.20
C THR A 52 15.91 39.71 32.16
N ALA A 53 14.96 39.48 33.07
CA ALA A 53 14.15 38.26 33.07
C ALA A 53 13.28 38.14 31.81
N ILE A 54 12.66 39.24 31.36
CA ILE A 54 11.87 39.29 30.12
C ILE A 54 12.75 38.99 28.90
N ASN A 55 13.93 39.61 28.80
CA ASN A 55 14.85 39.37 27.68
C ASN A 55 15.37 37.93 27.67
N ALA A 56 15.71 37.36 28.83
CA ALA A 56 16.12 35.96 28.94
C ALA A 56 15.00 34.99 28.53
N ASN A 57 13.76 35.28 28.94
CA ASN A 57 12.58 34.52 28.52
C ASN A 57 12.37 34.65 27.02
N TYR A 58 12.45 35.86 26.46
CA TYR A 58 12.31 36.08 25.02
C TYR A 58 13.33 35.29 24.19
N GLU A 59 14.60 35.30 24.59
CA GLU A 59 15.64 34.50 23.92
C GLU A 59 15.38 33.00 24.06
N THR A 60 14.86 32.56 25.20
CA THR A 60 14.46 31.15 25.41
C THR A 60 13.29 30.77 24.50
N LEU A 61 12.25 31.61 24.43
CA LEU A 61 11.10 31.43 23.54
C LEU A 61 11.53 31.42 22.06
N ARG A 62 12.42 32.32 21.66
CA ARG A 62 12.95 32.37 20.30
C ARG A 62 13.73 31.09 19.95
N LYS A 63 14.57 30.60 20.86
CA LYS A 63 15.28 29.32 20.69
C LYS A 63 14.32 28.16 20.58
N GLN A 64 13.31 28.07 21.46
CA GLN A 64 12.28 27.04 21.40
C GLN A 64 11.52 27.07 20.08
N LEU A 65 11.14 28.26 19.60
CA LEU A 65 10.45 28.42 18.32
C LEU A 65 11.33 27.97 17.14
N SER A 66 12.63 28.31 17.15
CA SER A 66 13.58 27.87 16.14
C SER A 66 13.77 26.35 16.14
N ILE A 67 13.92 25.75 17.32
CA ILE A 67 14.03 24.30 17.49
C ILE A 67 12.75 23.61 16.98
N ASN A 68 11.57 24.08 17.41
CA ASN A 68 10.29 23.51 17.00
C ASN A 68 10.09 23.61 15.48
N THR A 69 10.41 24.76 14.88
CA THR A 69 10.30 24.95 13.42
C THR A 69 11.24 24.01 12.67
N SER A 70 12.48 23.86 13.13
CA SER A 70 13.44 22.93 12.53
C SER A 70 12.98 21.48 12.65
N THR A 71 12.50 21.08 13.84
CA THR A 71 11.95 19.74 14.09
C THR A 71 10.75 19.45 13.18
N ILE A 72 9.79 20.38 13.08
CA ILE A 72 8.62 20.21 12.19
C ILE A 72 9.05 20.06 10.74
N LYS A 73 9.95 20.91 10.23
CA LYS A 73 10.45 20.79 8.85
C LYS A 73 11.16 19.46 8.60
N ASN A 74 11.91 18.96 9.57
CA ASN A 74 12.57 17.66 9.47
C ASN A 74 11.56 16.50 9.44
N ILE A 75 10.50 16.58 10.27
CA ILE A 75 9.38 15.63 10.25
C ILE A 75 8.66 15.66 8.91
N GLU A 76 8.29 16.85 8.42
CA GLU A 76 7.63 17.03 7.11
C GLU A 76 8.48 16.46 5.97
N LYS A 77 9.79 16.72 5.97
CA LYS A 77 10.71 16.17 4.97
C LYS A 77 10.74 14.64 5.02
N LYS A 78 10.79 14.06 6.22
CA LYS A 78 10.78 12.61 6.40
C LYS A 78 9.46 12.00 5.91
N ILE A 79 8.32 12.54 6.34
CA ILE A 79 6.99 12.10 5.90
C ILE A 79 6.87 12.20 4.37
N SER A 80 7.31 13.32 3.78
CA SER A 80 7.27 13.52 2.34
C SER A 80 8.13 12.48 1.60
N SER A 81 9.32 12.16 2.13
CA SER A 81 10.19 11.13 1.54
C SER A 81 9.59 9.72 1.65
N GLU A 82 9.01 9.37 2.79
CA GLU A 82 8.35 8.07 3.00
C GLU A 82 7.12 7.93 2.10
N LEU A 83 6.31 8.98 1.99
CA LEU A 83 5.14 9.02 1.11
C LEU A 83 5.55 8.88 -0.36
N TRP A 84 6.61 9.58 -0.78
CA TRP A 84 7.13 9.46 -2.14
C TRP A 84 7.65 8.04 -2.44
N ILE A 85 8.43 7.44 -1.53
CA ILE A 85 8.89 6.05 -1.67
C ILE A 85 7.70 5.09 -1.75
N SER A 86 6.70 5.27 -0.88
CA SER A 86 5.48 4.45 -0.90
C SER A 86 4.73 4.55 -2.22
N GLN A 87 4.62 5.76 -2.78
CA GLN A 87 4.00 5.96 -4.11
C GLN A 87 4.79 5.25 -5.21
N GLN A 88 6.12 5.33 -5.19
CA GLN A 88 6.97 4.64 -6.17
C GLN A 88 6.84 3.11 -6.07
N ILE A 89 6.84 2.55 -4.86
CA ILE A 89 6.63 1.11 -4.64
C ILE A 89 5.23 0.71 -5.14
N TRP A 90 4.21 1.49 -4.81
CA TRP A 90 2.84 1.22 -5.25
C TRP A 90 2.72 1.21 -6.78
N GLN A 91 3.31 2.20 -7.47
CA GLN A 91 3.34 2.24 -8.93
C GLN A 91 4.04 1.02 -9.52
N LYS A 92 5.19 0.63 -8.98
CA LYS A 92 5.92 -0.56 -9.46
C LYS A 92 5.16 -1.86 -9.23
N LYS A 93 4.41 -1.98 -8.13
CA LYS A 93 3.50 -3.11 -7.91
C LYS A 93 2.35 -3.10 -8.90
N TYR A 94 1.74 -1.95 -9.16
CA TYR A 94 0.67 -1.81 -10.15
C TYR A 94 1.12 -2.24 -11.55
N ASP A 95 2.24 -1.71 -12.04
CA ASP A 95 2.85 -2.09 -13.33
C ASP A 95 3.14 -3.60 -13.41
N LEU A 96 3.60 -4.18 -12.30
CA LEU A 96 3.87 -5.61 -12.19
C LEU A 96 2.58 -6.44 -12.33
N TYR A 97 1.51 -6.03 -11.65
CA TYR A 97 0.22 -6.69 -11.77
C TYR A 97 -0.35 -6.59 -13.19
N GLU A 98 -0.27 -5.42 -13.85
CA GLU A 98 -0.69 -5.28 -15.25
C GLU A 98 0.09 -6.24 -16.17
N THR A 99 1.40 -6.35 -15.96
CA THR A 99 2.24 -7.28 -16.71
C THR A 99 1.79 -8.73 -16.51
N ILE A 100 1.56 -9.14 -15.26
CA ILE A 100 1.05 -10.48 -14.94
C ILE A 100 -0.29 -10.72 -15.64
N TYR A 101 -1.22 -9.77 -15.56
CA TYR A 101 -2.53 -9.88 -16.21
C TYR A 101 -2.46 -10.02 -17.72
N ALA A 102 -1.58 -9.26 -18.38
CA ALA A 102 -1.39 -9.37 -19.81
C ALA A 102 -0.96 -10.80 -20.21
N GLN A 103 -0.07 -11.42 -19.43
CA GLN A 103 0.34 -12.80 -19.67
C GLN A 103 -0.76 -13.80 -19.37
N LEU A 104 -1.49 -13.66 -18.26
CA LEU A 104 -2.64 -14.52 -17.95
C LEU A 104 -3.71 -14.45 -19.03
N PHE A 105 -3.93 -13.28 -19.63
CA PHE A 105 -4.87 -13.12 -20.74
C PHE A 105 -4.42 -13.84 -22.01
N ASN A 106 -3.12 -13.82 -22.32
CA ASN A 106 -2.56 -14.60 -23.43
C ASN A 106 -2.73 -16.11 -23.20
N ILE A 107 -2.47 -16.57 -21.97
CA ILE A 107 -2.71 -17.97 -21.57
C ILE A 107 -4.20 -18.30 -21.71
N LYS A 108 -5.10 -17.44 -21.24
CA LYS A 108 -6.55 -17.65 -21.35
C LYS A 108 -7.00 -17.81 -22.80
N LYS A 109 -6.51 -16.96 -23.71
CA LYS A 109 -6.83 -17.06 -25.16
C LYS A 109 -6.40 -18.40 -25.74
N TRP A 110 -5.23 -18.88 -25.34
CA TRP A 110 -4.77 -20.21 -25.75
C TRP A 110 -5.65 -21.30 -25.14
N VAL A 111 -5.95 -21.25 -23.84
CA VAL A 111 -6.82 -22.23 -23.17
C VAL A 111 -8.21 -22.29 -23.80
N ASP A 112 -8.81 -21.14 -24.10
CA ASP A 112 -10.13 -21.08 -24.75
C ASP A 112 -10.09 -21.72 -26.16
N ASN A 113 -8.97 -21.54 -26.89
CA ASN A 113 -8.77 -22.14 -28.21
C ASN A 113 -8.51 -23.65 -28.10
N GLU A 114 -7.71 -24.09 -27.14
CA GLU A 114 -7.42 -25.49 -26.87
C GLU A 114 -8.69 -26.24 -26.46
N PHE A 115 -9.50 -25.64 -25.60
CA PHE A 115 -10.80 -26.18 -25.22
C PHE A 115 -11.72 -26.35 -26.43
N HIS A 116 -11.74 -25.37 -27.34
CA HIS A 116 -12.48 -25.47 -28.58
C HIS A 116 -11.95 -26.58 -29.51
N ILE A 117 -10.62 -26.75 -29.60
CA ILE A 117 -10.00 -27.85 -30.35
C ILE A 117 -10.42 -29.21 -29.78
N ILE A 118 -10.44 -29.35 -28.45
CA ILE A 118 -10.90 -30.56 -27.76
C ILE A 118 -12.37 -30.83 -28.10
N GLU A 119 -13.25 -29.83 -28.00
CA GLU A 119 -14.66 -29.96 -28.36
C GLU A 119 -14.85 -30.42 -29.81
N LEU A 120 -14.09 -29.85 -30.76
CA LEU A 120 -14.13 -30.26 -32.17
C LEU A 120 -13.80 -31.75 -32.31
N HIS A 121 -12.71 -32.22 -31.69
CA HIS A 121 -12.32 -33.64 -31.74
C HIS A 121 -13.30 -34.57 -31.03
N MET A 122 -13.93 -34.11 -29.95
CA MET A 122 -14.85 -34.91 -29.14
C MET A 122 -16.26 -34.98 -29.74
N THR A 123 -16.66 -33.99 -30.54
CA THR A 123 -18.02 -33.89 -31.09
C THR A 123 -18.47 -35.16 -31.86
N PRO A 124 -17.69 -35.71 -32.81
CA PRO A 124 -18.09 -36.94 -33.50
C PRO A 124 -18.26 -38.13 -32.53
N TYR A 125 -17.39 -38.21 -31.52
CA TYR A 125 -17.43 -39.27 -30.51
C TYR A 125 -18.66 -39.15 -29.60
N TRP A 126 -19.02 -37.94 -29.17
CA TRP A 126 -20.23 -37.71 -28.39
C TRP A 126 -21.51 -38.05 -29.16
N ILE A 127 -21.57 -37.70 -30.45
CA ILE A 127 -22.68 -38.09 -31.31
C ILE A 127 -22.74 -39.62 -31.40
N ALA A 128 -21.61 -40.28 -31.68
CA ALA A 128 -21.55 -41.75 -31.77
C ALA A 128 -22.03 -42.45 -30.47
N ASN A 129 -21.64 -41.92 -29.31
CA ASN A 129 -22.07 -42.45 -28.01
C ASN A 129 -23.53 -42.15 -27.66
N SER A 130 -24.20 -41.25 -28.38
CA SER A 130 -25.61 -40.93 -28.17
C SER A 130 -26.57 -41.90 -28.88
N TYR A 131 -26.03 -42.94 -29.55
CA TYR A 131 -26.81 -43.97 -30.25
C TYR A 131 -27.89 -44.59 -29.35
N GLN A 132 -29.09 -44.77 -29.92
CA GLN A 132 -30.20 -45.41 -29.24
C GLN A 132 -30.58 -46.72 -29.93
N PRO A 133 -30.62 -47.85 -29.22
CA PRO A 133 -30.97 -49.16 -29.80
C PRO A 133 -32.38 -49.24 -30.39
N TYR A 134 -33.24 -48.26 -30.09
CA TYR A 134 -34.64 -48.21 -30.53
C TYR A 134 -34.87 -47.29 -31.73
N PHE A 135 -33.81 -46.83 -32.41
CA PHE A 135 -33.95 -46.10 -33.67
C PHE A 135 -34.62 -46.96 -34.75
N ASN A 136 -35.53 -46.35 -35.49
CA ASN A 136 -36.03 -46.92 -36.73
C ASN A 136 -35.00 -46.73 -37.88
N GLU A 137 -35.23 -47.37 -39.03
CA GLU A 137 -34.28 -47.35 -40.15
C GLU A 137 -33.98 -45.93 -40.68
N GLU A 138 -34.97 -45.02 -40.67
CA GLU A 138 -34.76 -43.64 -41.10
C GLU A 138 -33.94 -42.84 -40.08
N GLN A 139 -34.21 -43.01 -38.79
CA GLN A 139 -33.48 -42.38 -37.69
C GLN A 139 -32.03 -42.86 -37.65
N GLU A 140 -31.79 -44.15 -37.87
CA GLU A 140 -30.45 -44.71 -37.91
C GLU A 140 -29.64 -44.17 -39.10
N LYS A 141 -30.25 -44.07 -40.30
CA LYS A 141 -29.61 -43.42 -41.45
C LYS A 141 -29.28 -41.95 -41.18
N HIS A 142 -30.18 -41.22 -40.52
CA HIS A 142 -29.94 -39.83 -40.15
C HIS A 142 -28.78 -39.70 -39.15
N PHE A 143 -28.76 -40.54 -38.12
CA PHE A 143 -27.72 -40.58 -37.10
C PHE A 143 -26.32 -40.81 -37.67
N TYR A 144 -26.14 -41.82 -38.52
CA TYR A 144 -24.84 -42.05 -39.17
C TYR A 144 -24.44 -40.92 -40.13
N LYS A 145 -25.42 -40.25 -40.75
CA LYS A 145 -25.14 -39.06 -41.56
C LYS A 145 -24.64 -37.90 -40.71
N GLU A 146 -25.21 -37.68 -39.52
CA GLU A 146 -24.74 -36.65 -38.58
C GLU A 146 -23.31 -36.92 -38.11
N ILE A 147 -22.97 -38.18 -37.79
CA ILE A 147 -21.60 -38.57 -37.43
C ILE A 147 -20.63 -38.26 -38.58
N GLN A 148 -20.99 -38.64 -39.81
CA GLN A 148 -20.15 -38.38 -40.98
C GLN A 148 -19.97 -36.88 -41.23
N GLN A 149 -21.04 -36.09 -41.06
CA GLN A 149 -20.97 -34.63 -41.17
C GLN A 149 -20.07 -34.03 -40.09
N ALA A 150 -20.13 -34.51 -38.86
CA ALA A 150 -19.25 -34.07 -37.79
C ALA A 150 -17.77 -34.40 -38.08
N HIS A 151 -17.48 -35.58 -38.62
CA HIS A 151 -16.12 -35.93 -39.06
C HIS A 151 -15.63 -35.02 -40.20
N THR A 152 -16.48 -34.77 -41.21
CA THR A 152 -16.10 -33.86 -42.31
C THR A 152 -15.87 -32.43 -41.82
N ALA A 153 -16.73 -31.91 -40.94
CA ALA A 153 -16.55 -30.58 -40.36
C ALA A 153 -15.27 -30.48 -39.51
N LEU A 154 -14.91 -31.54 -38.79
CA LEU A 154 -13.64 -31.64 -38.07
C LEU A 154 -12.44 -31.57 -39.03
N ASP A 155 -12.44 -32.39 -40.08
CA ASP A 155 -11.36 -32.43 -41.07
C ASP A 155 -11.20 -31.09 -41.80
N GLU A 156 -12.31 -30.44 -42.16
CA GLU A 156 -12.31 -29.12 -42.77
C GLU A 156 -11.75 -28.05 -41.81
N ALA A 157 -12.17 -28.04 -40.55
CA ALA A 157 -11.72 -27.07 -39.56
C ALA A 157 -10.23 -27.22 -39.24
N ILE A 158 -9.75 -28.44 -39.02
CA ILE A 158 -8.33 -28.70 -38.67
C ILE A 158 -7.42 -28.59 -39.90
N GLY A 159 -7.93 -28.93 -41.08
CA GLY A 159 -7.22 -28.84 -42.35
C GLY A 159 -7.08 -27.40 -42.87
N ALA A 160 -7.87 -26.45 -42.35
CA ALA A 160 -7.83 -25.07 -42.78
C ALA A 160 -6.51 -24.38 -42.34
N GLU A 161 -5.85 -23.72 -43.29
CA GLU A 161 -4.55 -23.06 -43.05
C GLU A 161 -4.64 -21.97 -41.98
N ASP A 162 -5.73 -21.19 -41.98
CA ASP A 162 -5.98 -20.13 -41.01
C ASP A 162 -6.10 -20.67 -39.57
N PHE A 163 -6.74 -21.82 -39.41
CA PHE A 163 -6.85 -22.51 -38.12
C PHE A 163 -5.47 -22.94 -37.60
N GLN A 164 -4.66 -23.57 -38.46
CA GLN A 164 -3.32 -24.03 -38.10
C GLN A 164 -2.39 -22.86 -37.75
N VAL A 165 -2.42 -21.79 -38.54
CA VAL A 165 -1.66 -20.56 -38.27
C VAL A 165 -2.06 -19.97 -36.93
N LYS A 166 -3.36 -19.80 -36.68
CA LYS A 166 -3.87 -19.26 -35.41
C LYS A 166 -3.47 -20.14 -34.22
N ASN A 167 -3.55 -21.46 -34.35
CA ASN A 167 -3.17 -22.39 -33.30
C ASN A 167 -1.69 -22.26 -32.94
N ASN A 168 -0.82 -22.26 -33.96
CA ASN A 168 0.63 -22.08 -33.78
C ASN A 168 0.97 -20.72 -33.14
N GLU A 169 0.31 -19.65 -33.56
CA GLU A 169 0.48 -18.33 -32.94
C GLU A 169 0.10 -18.32 -31.46
N LEU A 170 -1.02 -18.96 -31.10
CA LEU A 170 -1.48 -19.04 -29.71
C LEU A 170 -0.55 -19.91 -28.87
N GLN A 171 -0.03 -21.01 -29.41
CA GLN A 171 0.97 -21.85 -28.75
C GLN A 171 2.25 -21.06 -28.46
N GLN A 172 2.72 -20.26 -29.43
CA GLN A 172 3.89 -19.40 -29.22
C GLN A 172 3.61 -18.32 -28.15
N LYS A 173 2.42 -17.71 -28.17
CA LYS A 173 2.01 -16.73 -27.15
C LYS A 173 1.92 -17.35 -25.77
N LEU A 174 1.44 -18.58 -25.63
CA LEU A 174 1.45 -19.34 -24.38
C LEU A 174 2.89 -19.51 -23.87
N SER A 175 3.79 -20.03 -24.71
CA SER A 175 5.19 -20.27 -24.32
C SER A 175 5.89 -18.99 -23.85
N ASN A 176 5.69 -17.89 -24.59
CA ASN A 176 6.21 -16.57 -24.21
C ASN A 176 5.60 -16.07 -22.90
N ALA A 177 4.28 -16.25 -22.70
CA ALA A 177 3.59 -15.85 -21.49
C ALA A 177 4.08 -16.63 -20.26
N MET A 178 4.22 -17.96 -20.37
CA MET A 178 4.76 -18.80 -19.30
C MET A 178 6.21 -18.43 -18.94
N THR A 179 7.04 -18.16 -19.95
CA THR A 179 8.42 -17.69 -19.74
C THR A 179 8.43 -16.35 -19.02
N SER A 180 7.62 -15.39 -19.46
CA SER A 180 7.52 -14.07 -18.82
C SER A 180 7.03 -14.16 -17.37
N LEU A 181 6.07 -15.05 -17.07
CA LEU A 181 5.62 -15.29 -15.70
C LEU A 181 6.72 -15.90 -14.83
N ALA A 182 7.47 -16.88 -15.35
CA ALA A 182 8.61 -17.46 -14.63
C ALA A 182 9.72 -16.42 -14.38
N GLU A 183 10.00 -15.54 -15.33
CA GLU A 183 10.93 -14.42 -15.16
C GLU A 183 10.45 -13.44 -14.09
N VAL A 184 9.15 -13.15 -14.02
CA VAL A 184 8.57 -12.30 -12.97
C VAL A 184 8.77 -12.92 -11.58
N LEU A 185 8.56 -14.24 -11.45
CA LEU A 185 8.79 -14.95 -10.18
C LEU A 185 10.23 -14.79 -9.67
N ILE A 186 11.20 -14.76 -10.58
CA ILE A 186 12.63 -14.65 -10.22
C ILE A 186 13.05 -13.19 -10.02
N THR A 187 12.78 -12.34 -11.02
CA THR A 187 13.35 -10.99 -11.11
C THR A 187 12.59 -9.96 -10.27
N ARG A 188 11.34 -10.24 -9.91
CA ARG A 188 10.46 -9.31 -9.18
C ARG A 188 10.04 -9.85 -7.81
N ALA A 189 10.64 -10.94 -7.33
CA ALA A 189 10.32 -11.59 -6.06
C ALA A 189 10.22 -10.63 -4.86
N ILE A 190 11.09 -9.61 -4.79
CA ILE A 190 11.12 -8.64 -3.68
C ILE A 190 9.85 -7.76 -3.62
N LEU A 191 9.25 -7.47 -4.77
CA LEU A 191 8.04 -6.64 -4.87
C LEU A 191 6.76 -7.48 -4.97
N LEU A 192 6.90 -8.72 -5.41
CA LEU A 192 5.79 -9.63 -5.63
C LEU A 192 5.20 -10.10 -4.30
N ASN A 193 3.88 -10.11 -4.21
CA ASN A 193 3.19 -10.64 -3.04
C ASN A 193 3.35 -12.18 -3.00
N GLU A 194 3.66 -12.73 -1.82
CA GLU A 194 3.90 -14.17 -1.63
C GLU A 194 2.74 -15.05 -2.12
N ASN A 195 1.49 -14.60 -1.95
CA ASN A 195 0.33 -15.35 -2.43
C ASN A 195 0.30 -15.39 -3.97
N ILE A 196 0.75 -14.34 -4.64
CA ILE A 196 0.83 -14.30 -6.11
C ILE A 196 1.87 -15.29 -6.60
N THR A 197 3.02 -15.39 -5.91
CA THR A 197 4.03 -16.40 -6.19
C THR A 197 3.42 -17.80 -6.20
N VAL A 198 2.72 -18.18 -5.13
CA VAL A 198 2.08 -19.49 -5.01
C VAL A 198 1.03 -19.72 -6.10
N ILE A 199 0.21 -18.71 -6.42
CA ILE A 199 -0.81 -18.83 -7.47
C ILE A 199 -0.15 -19.05 -8.84
N LEU A 200 0.89 -18.30 -9.17
CA LEU A 200 1.61 -18.42 -10.44
C LEU A 200 2.35 -19.77 -10.55
N GLU A 201 3.01 -20.23 -9.49
CA GLU A 201 3.64 -21.55 -9.45
C GLU A 201 2.62 -22.67 -9.66
N THR A 202 1.45 -22.56 -9.02
CA THR A 202 0.36 -23.52 -9.19
C THR A 202 -0.16 -23.51 -10.63
N LEU A 203 -0.32 -22.34 -11.24
CA LEU A 203 -0.73 -22.20 -12.64
C LEU A 203 0.30 -22.82 -13.60
N ILE A 204 1.58 -22.54 -13.40
CA ILE A 204 2.68 -23.07 -14.22
C ILE A 204 2.76 -24.60 -14.05
N SER A 205 2.63 -25.11 -12.84
CA SER A 205 2.59 -26.56 -12.60
C SER A 205 1.36 -27.23 -13.20
N SER A 206 0.23 -26.52 -13.27
CA SER A 206 -1.00 -27.06 -13.82
C SER A 206 -0.95 -27.09 -15.34
N ILE A 207 -0.65 -25.97 -16.01
CA ILE A 207 -0.71 -25.91 -17.48
C ILE A 207 0.62 -26.35 -18.11
N GLY A 208 1.74 -25.91 -17.55
CA GLY A 208 3.07 -26.18 -18.10
C GLY A 208 3.46 -25.27 -19.27
N PHE A 209 4.70 -25.44 -19.73
CA PHE A 209 5.24 -24.78 -20.92
C PHE A 209 4.92 -25.54 -22.21
N ASP A 210 4.68 -26.84 -22.08
CA ASP A 210 4.27 -27.74 -23.14
C ASP A 210 3.06 -28.55 -22.63
N PRO A 211 1.86 -27.96 -22.69
CA PRO A 211 0.67 -28.57 -22.12
C PRO A 211 0.31 -29.86 -22.81
N SER A 212 0.06 -30.90 -22.03
CA SER A 212 -0.43 -32.16 -22.52
C SER A 212 -1.34 -32.82 -21.48
N PRO A 213 -2.27 -33.69 -21.92
CA PRO A 213 -3.03 -34.55 -21.02
C PRO A 213 -2.09 -35.44 -20.21
N THR A 214 -2.45 -35.70 -18.96
CA THR A 214 -1.73 -36.73 -18.18
C THR A 214 -2.06 -38.13 -18.70
N ALA A 215 -1.27 -39.14 -18.31
CA ALA A 215 -1.38 -40.51 -18.84
C ALA A 215 -2.76 -41.16 -18.73
N TYR A 216 -3.60 -40.70 -17.80
CA TYR A 216 -4.94 -41.24 -17.54
C TYR A 216 -6.06 -40.20 -17.72
N GLU A 217 -5.73 -39.00 -18.21
CA GLU A 217 -6.67 -37.90 -18.33
C GLU A 217 -7.40 -37.95 -19.67
N GLN A 218 -8.72 -37.91 -19.63
CA GLN A 218 -9.53 -37.81 -20.84
C GLN A 218 -9.44 -36.40 -21.45
N PRO A 219 -9.68 -36.22 -22.76
CA PRO A 219 -9.56 -34.91 -23.39
C PRO A 219 -10.43 -33.82 -22.75
N ASP A 220 -11.64 -34.14 -22.32
CA ASP A 220 -12.55 -33.23 -21.62
C ASP A 220 -12.05 -32.89 -20.20
N GLU A 221 -11.54 -33.88 -19.46
CA GLU A 221 -10.90 -33.67 -18.16
C GLU A 221 -9.68 -32.74 -18.29
N TYR A 222 -8.85 -32.93 -19.32
CA TYR A 222 -7.73 -32.07 -19.65
C TYR A 222 -8.17 -30.63 -19.92
N GLY A 223 -9.18 -30.47 -20.79
CA GLY A 223 -9.76 -29.17 -21.12
C GLY A 223 -10.28 -28.43 -19.88
N GLU A 224 -11.01 -29.12 -19.01
CA GLU A 224 -11.53 -28.54 -17.77
C GLU A 224 -10.41 -28.22 -16.76
N ARG A 225 -9.34 -29.03 -16.68
CA ARG A 225 -8.19 -28.75 -15.82
C ARG A 225 -7.49 -27.45 -16.20
N ILE A 226 -7.14 -27.26 -17.47
CA ILE A 226 -6.43 -26.05 -17.93
C ILE A 226 -7.31 -24.80 -17.80
N LYS A 227 -8.61 -24.93 -18.07
CA LYS A 227 -9.62 -23.87 -17.96
C LYS A 227 -9.87 -23.47 -16.51
N SER A 228 -10.01 -24.44 -15.62
CA SER A 228 -10.14 -24.20 -14.18
C SER A 228 -8.89 -23.53 -13.62
N ALA A 229 -7.70 -23.99 -14.02
CA ALA A 229 -6.43 -23.43 -13.57
C ALA A 229 -6.30 -21.94 -13.93
N ILE A 230 -6.55 -21.55 -15.19
CA ILE A 230 -6.41 -20.15 -15.61
C ILE A 230 -7.49 -19.25 -15.00
N ASN A 231 -8.74 -19.72 -14.91
CA ASN A 231 -9.83 -18.93 -14.33
C ASN A 231 -9.62 -18.71 -12.83
N THR A 232 -9.18 -19.75 -12.12
CA THR A 232 -8.85 -19.66 -10.69
C THR A 232 -7.68 -18.71 -10.47
N ALA A 233 -6.62 -18.81 -11.27
CA ALA A 233 -5.47 -17.91 -11.18
C ALA A 233 -5.87 -16.44 -11.41
N LEU A 234 -6.64 -16.15 -12.47
CA LEU A 234 -7.16 -14.81 -12.76
C LEU A 234 -7.95 -14.23 -11.59
N GLN A 235 -8.88 -15.01 -11.03
CA GLN A 235 -9.74 -14.55 -9.93
C GLN A 235 -8.93 -14.33 -8.64
N ASN A 236 -8.02 -15.24 -8.30
CA ASN A 236 -7.23 -15.13 -7.08
C ASN A 236 -6.20 -13.99 -7.16
N ILE A 237 -5.59 -13.79 -8.33
CA ILE A 237 -4.67 -12.66 -8.57
C ILE A 237 -5.43 -11.34 -8.50
N LYS A 238 -6.68 -11.27 -8.98
CA LYS A 238 -7.54 -10.08 -8.81
C LYS A 238 -7.77 -9.70 -7.38
N ASN A 239 -8.22 -10.66 -6.58
CA ASN A 239 -8.53 -10.42 -5.19
C ASN A 239 -7.27 -10.03 -4.41
N THR A 240 -6.15 -10.70 -4.69
CA THR A 240 -4.86 -10.40 -4.06
C THR A 240 -4.33 -9.02 -4.46
N ALA A 241 -4.41 -8.65 -5.74
CA ALA A 241 -3.95 -7.35 -6.23
C ALA A 241 -4.79 -6.19 -5.66
N ILE A 242 -6.12 -6.33 -5.59
CA ILE A 242 -7.00 -5.31 -4.96
C ILE A 242 -6.60 -5.08 -3.50
N SER A 243 -6.36 -6.17 -2.76
CA SER A 243 -5.95 -6.11 -1.36
C SER A 243 -4.54 -5.52 -1.20
N ASP A 244 -3.56 -5.99 -1.97
CA ASP A 244 -2.15 -5.57 -1.87
C ASP A 244 -1.94 -4.10 -2.28
N LEU A 245 -2.69 -3.63 -3.27
CA LEU A 245 -2.67 -2.24 -3.72
C LEU A 245 -3.63 -1.33 -2.94
N GLN A 246 -4.44 -1.88 -2.04
CA GLN A 246 -5.46 -1.15 -1.28
C GLN A 246 -6.41 -0.32 -2.16
N ILE A 247 -6.79 -0.89 -3.32
CA ILE A 247 -7.68 -0.20 -4.26
C ILE A 247 -9.06 -0.10 -3.62
N LYS A 248 -9.53 1.13 -3.40
CA LYS A 248 -10.91 1.39 -2.97
C LYS A 248 -11.78 1.56 -4.20
N HIS A 249 -12.78 0.70 -4.35
CA HIS A 249 -13.85 0.95 -5.31
C HIS A 249 -14.76 2.04 -4.75
N PRO A 250 -15.18 3.04 -5.56
CA PRO A 250 -16.22 3.96 -5.14
C PRO A 250 -17.48 3.15 -4.81
N GLU A 251 -18.12 3.46 -3.68
CA GLU A 251 -19.41 2.87 -3.35
C GLU A 251 -20.42 3.24 -4.45
N PRO A 252 -21.28 2.29 -4.87
CA PRO A 252 -22.26 2.50 -5.93
C PRO A 252 -23.30 3.57 -5.62
#